data_AF-A0A6P2U8L6-F1
#
_entry.id   AF-A0A6P2U8L6-F1
#
_cell.length_a   1.000
_cell.length_b   1.000
_cell.length_c   1.000
_cell.angle_alpha   90.00
_cell.angle_beta   90.00
_cell.angle_gamma   90.00
#
_symmetry.space_group_name_H-M   'P 1'
#
loop_
_entity.id
_entity.type
_entity.pdbx_description
1 polymer ?
#
loop_
_entity_poly.entity_id
_entity_poly.type
_entity_poly.pdbx_seq_one_letter_code
_entity_poly.pdbx_strand_id
1 'polypeptide(L)'
;MDQQHHEAFASPIKKQAGKSGIDGNTHRRDRRIEIRVSEVERDRIGECAIAAGYDNLARYLRETALANPITPPSRDDVAWLQAVNRIGNYVAEIAVRLNDGHQPDEEILLVLMQTQEYAEEIWKAVRQGRGTGEA
;
A
#
# COMPACT_ATOMS: atom_id res chain seq x y z
N MET A 1 -9.67 -0.68 41.97
CA MET A 1 -10.63 -1.67 41.43
C MET A 1 -11.72 -0.83 40.84
N ASP A 2 -11.48 -0.31 39.64
CA ASP A 2 -12.26 0.80 39.09
C ASP A 2 -12.66 0.44 37.66
N GLN A 3 -13.92 0.06 37.48
CA GLN A 3 -14.68 0.24 36.23
C GLN A 3 -16.06 -0.40 36.36
N GLN A 4 -17.10 0.43 36.52
CA GLN A 4 -18.45 0.17 36.02
C GLN A 4 -19.02 1.53 35.55
N HIS A 5 -18.97 1.79 34.24
CA HIS A 5 -20.11 1.80 33.32
C HIS A 5 -21.35 2.59 33.80
N HIS A 6 -21.61 3.75 33.19
CA HIS A 6 -22.87 4.12 32.51
C HIS A 6 -22.95 5.64 32.26
N GLU A 7 -22.73 6.08 31.03
CA GLU A 7 -23.37 7.29 30.50
C GLU A 7 -23.87 6.92 29.09
N ALA A 8 -25.09 6.37 28.99
CA ALA A 8 -26.34 7.11 28.85
C ALA A 8 -26.44 7.85 27.51
N PHE A 9 -27.09 7.18 26.56
CA PHE A 9 -27.91 7.70 25.47
C PHE A 9 -27.99 9.24 25.34
N ALA A 10 -27.05 9.87 24.60
CA ALA A 10 -27.21 11.24 24.14
C ALA A 10 -27.87 11.25 22.75
N SER A 11 -29.20 11.39 22.70
CA SER A 11 -29.96 11.71 21.48
C SER A 11 -30.07 13.24 21.29
N PRO A 12 -30.51 13.73 20.10
CA PRO A 12 -29.73 14.57 19.21
C PRO A 12 -29.92 16.08 19.47
N ILE A 13 -28.82 16.84 19.57
CA ILE A 13 -28.89 18.28 19.78
C ILE A 13 -29.17 18.98 18.44
N LYS A 14 -30.46 19.21 18.13
CA LYS A 14 -30.88 20.23 17.15
C LYS A 14 -30.56 21.61 17.74
N LYS A 15 -29.61 22.34 17.16
CA LYS A 15 -29.36 23.74 17.51
C LYS A 15 -30.51 24.62 17.02
N GLN A 16 -31.05 25.46 17.91
CA GLN A 16 -32.02 26.50 17.60
C GLN A 16 -31.44 27.52 16.60
N ALA A 17 -32.29 28.08 15.73
CA ALA A 17 -31.88 29.07 14.74
C ALA A 17 -31.36 30.35 15.41
N GLY A 18 -30.18 30.83 14.99
CA GLY A 18 -29.65 32.15 15.37
C GLY A 18 -28.39 32.17 16.25
N LYS A 19 -27.77 31.03 16.60
CA LYS A 19 -26.48 31.05 17.32
C LYS A 19 -25.28 30.79 16.40
N SER A 20 -24.55 31.87 16.09
CA SER A 20 -23.14 31.78 15.66
C SER A 20 -22.29 31.42 16.87
N GLY A 21 -21.93 30.15 16.97
CA GLY A 21 -20.93 29.65 17.91
C GLY A 21 -20.16 28.54 17.23
N ILE A 22 -18.83 28.58 17.34
CA ILE A 22 -17.96 27.50 16.87
C ILE A 22 -18.48 26.22 17.52
N ASP A 23 -18.88 25.28 16.67
CA ASP A 23 -19.37 23.98 17.08
C ASP A 23 -18.25 23.24 17.82
N GLY A 24 -18.24 23.31 19.15
CA GLY A 24 -17.20 22.77 20.03
C GLY A 24 -17.16 21.24 20.08
N ASN A 25 -17.37 20.56 18.96
CA ASN A 25 -17.12 19.14 18.83
C ASN A 25 -15.67 18.93 18.39
N THR A 26 -14.76 18.77 19.36
CA THR A 26 -13.32 18.53 19.14
C THR A 26 -13.04 17.25 18.33
N HIS A 27 -14.04 16.37 18.18
CA HIS A 27 -13.97 15.13 17.39
C HIS A 27 -14.56 15.28 15.98
N ARG A 28 -14.96 16.50 15.58
CA ARG A 28 -15.50 16.75 14.25
C ARG A 28 -14.39 16.57 13.20
N ARG A 29 -14.64 15.65 12.26
CA ARG A 29 -13.72 15.35 11.16
C ARG A 29 -13.83 16.43 10.08
N ASP A 30 -13.09 17.53 10.25
CA ASP A 30 -13.08 18.69 9.35
C ASP A 30 -11.91 18.71 8.37
N ARG A 31 -10.85 17.93 8.65
CA ARG A 31 -9.69 17.74 7.77
C ARG A 31 -9.97 16.70 6.68
N ARG A 32 -9.62 17.05 5.45
CA ARG A 32 -9.77 16.19 4.27
C ARG A 32 -8.43 15.56 3.90
N ILE A 33 -8.44 14.25 3.62
CA ILE A 33 -7.33 13.50 3.04
C ILE A 33 -7.81 13.02 1.67
N GLU A 34 -7.00 13.23 0.64
CA GLU A 34 -7.29 12.78 -0.72
C GLU A 34 -6.22 11.78 -1.17
N ILE A 35 -6.65 10.72 -1.83
CA ILE A 35 -5.78 9.67 -2.37
C ILE A 35 -6.14 9.49 -3.84
N ARG A 36 -5.13 9.48 -4.70
CA ARG A 36 -5.30 9.15 -6.13
C ARG A 36 -5.20 7.64 -6.30
N VAL A 37 -6.16 7.07 -7.02
CA VAL A 37 -6.22 5.65 -7.35
C VAL A 37 -6.64 5.50 -8.81
N SER A 38 -6.22 4.41 -9.43
CA SER A 38 -6.77 3.95 -10.72
C SER A 38 -8.21 3.45 -10.56
N GLU A 39 -8.90 3.26 -11.69
CA GLU A 39 -10.27 2.73 -11.70
C GLU A 39 -10.32 1.31 -11.11
N VAL A 40 -9.37 0.46 -11.48
CA VAL A 40 -9.27 -0.92 -10.97
C VAL A 40 -9.04 -0.95 -9.45
N GLU A 41 -8.18 -0.07 -8.94
CA GLU A 41 -7.96 0.05 -7.49
C GLU A 41 -9.22 0.53 -6.79
N ARG A 42 -9.91 1.54 -7.34
CA ARG A 42 -11.16 2.06 -6.76
C ARG A 42 -12.21 0.96 -6.63
N ASP A 43 -12.42 0.15 -7.67
CA ASP A 43 -13.43 -0.90 -7.67
C ASP A 43 -13.09 -2.00 -6.67
N ARG A 44 -11.82 -2.43 -6.61
CA ARG A 44 -11.34 -3.37 -5.60
C ARG A 44 -11.54 -2.87 -4.16
N ILE A 45 -11.24 -1.60 -3.88
CA ILE A 45 -11.48 -1.02 -2.55
C ILE A 45 -12.98 -1.03 -2.24
N GLY A 46 -13.84 -0.77 -3.23
CA GLY A 46 -15.29 -0.87 -3.10
C GLY A 46 -15.77 -2.28 -2.74
N GLU A 47 -15.29 -3.30 -3.45
CA GLU A 47 -15.58 -4.70 -3.16
C GLU A 47 -15.15 -5.09 -1.74
N CYS A 48 -13.94 -4.69 -1.33
CA CYS A 48 -13.43 -4.92 0.02
C CYS A 48 -14.30 -4.24 1.09
N ALA A 49 -14.78 -3.02 0.84
CA ALA A 49 -15.68 -2.32 1.76
C ALA A 49 -17.00 -3.08 1.94
N ILE A 50 -17.61 -3.55 0.83
CA ILE A 50 -18.85 -4.34 0.85
C ILE A 50 -18.63 -5.66 1.58
N ALA A 51 -17.56 -6.38 1.26
CA ALA A 51 -17.22 -7.66 1.89
C ALA A 51 -16.99 -7.52 3.41
N ALA A 52 -16.44 -6.38 3.85
CA ALA A 52 -16.26 -6.05 5.25
C ALA A 52 -17.52 -5.47 5.93
N GLY A 53 -18.65 -5.37 5.23
CA GLY A 53 -19.94 -4.91 5.76
C GLY A 53 -20.10 -3.39 5.86
N TYR A 54 -19.29 -2.62 5.14
CA TYR A 54 -19.38 -1.17 5.14
C TYR A 54 -20.30 -0.67 4.02
N ASP A 55 -21.12 0.31 4.38
CA ASP A 55 -21.99 1.06 3.48
C ASP A 55 -21.31 2.28 2.85
N ASN A 56 -20.14 2.65 3.38
CA ASN A 56 -19.43 3.87 3.02
C ASN A 56 -17.92 3.65 2.92
N LEU A 57 -17.39 3.88 1.73
CA LEU A 57 -15.97 3.78 1.41
C LEU A 57 -15.08 4.66 2.30
N ALA A 58 -15.53 5.89 2.62
CA ALA A 58 -14.77 6.81 3.46
C ALA A 58 -14.75 6.39 4.93
N ARG A 59 -15.77 5.64 5.37
CA ARG A 59 -15.78 5.03 6.70
C ARG A 59 -14.85 3.82 6.74
N TYR A 60 -14.96 2.94 5.75
CA TYR A 60 -14.10 1.77 5.57
C TYR A 60 -12.62 2.17 5.58
N LEU A 61 -12.19 3.05 4.66
CA LEU A 61 -10.80 3.49 4.54
C LEU A 61 -10.26 4.07 5.85
N ARG A 62 -11.08 4.84 6.57
CA ARG A 62 -10.68 5.44 7.84
C ARG A 62 -10.48 4.39 8.92
N GLU A 63 -11.44 3.50 9.08
CA GLU A 63 -11.38 2.45 10.10
C GLU A 63 -10.25 1.47 9.79
N THR A 64 -10.03 1.11 8.53
CA THR A 64 -8.90 0.27 8.10
C THR A 64 -7.55 0.96 8.34
N ALA A 65 -7.42 2.25 8.01
CA ALA A 65 -6.17 3.00 8.23
C ALA A 65 -5.86 3.24 9.71
N LEU A 66 -6.86 3.28 10.58
CA LEU A 66 -6.70 3.47 12.03
C LEU A 66 -6.57 2.14 12.79
N ALA A 67 -7.20 1.06 12.31
CA ALA A 67 -7.24 -0.24 12.99
C ALA A 67 -5.96 -1.05 12.81
N ASN A 68 -5.27 -0.87 11.68
CA ASN A 68 -4.07 -1.61 11.37
C ASN A 68 -2.84 -0.73 11.62
N PRO A 69 -2.01 -1.01 12.65
CA PRO A 69 -0.61 -0.65 12.56
C PRO A 69 -0.05 -1.44 11.38
N ILE A 70 0.03 -0.80 10.21
CA ILE A 70 0.77 -1.34 9.10
C ILE A 70 2.21 -1.41 9.61
N THR A 71 2.69 -2.61 9.92
CA THR A 71 4.13 -2.82 10.00
C THR A 71 4.64 -2.37 8.64
N PRO A 72 5.41 -1.27 8.55
CA PRO A 72 5.97 -0.88 7.28
C PRO A 72 6.70 -2.11 6.72
N PRO A 73 6.58 -2.40 5.41
CA PRO A 73 7.37 -3.47 4.82
C PRO A 73 8.81 -3.25 5.29
N SER A 74 9.45 -4.32 5.75
CA SER A 74 10.82 -4.18 6.22
C SER A 74 11.65 -3.55 5.09
N ARG A 75 12.69 -2.78 5.43
CA ARG A 75 13.58 -2.20 4.41
C ARG A 75 14.05 -3.28 3.42
N ASP A 76 14.24 -4.48 3.92
CA ASP A 76 14.57 -5.68 3.17
C ASP A 76 13.43 -6.09 2.21
N ASP A 77 12.16 -6.15 2.63
CA ASP A 77 11.02 -6.47 1.75
C ASP A 77 10.89 -5.48 0.58
N VAL A 78 11.11 -4.18 0.84
CA VAL A 78 11.10 -3.15 -0.20
C VAL A 78 12.29 -3.32 -1.15
N ALA A 79 13.48 -3.61 -0.62
CA ALA A 79 14.66 -3.89 -1.42
C ALA A 79 14.47 -5.12 -2.31
N TRP A 80 13.83 -6.18 -1.79
CA TRP A 80 13.48 -7.38 -2.55
C TRP A 80 12.53 -7.07 -3.69
N LEU A 81 11.46 -6.32 -3.44
CA LEU A 81 10.51 -5.90 -4.48
C LEU A 81 11.18 -5.07 -5.57
N GLN A 82 12.08 -4.15 -5.20
CA GLN A 82 12.84 -3.36 -6.16
C GLN A 82 13.77 -4.22 -7.01
N ALA A 83 14.44 -5.20 -6.40
CA ALA A 83 15.34 -6.11 -7.09
C ALA A 83 14.58 -7.00 -8.11
N VAL A 84 13.42 -7.54 -7.71
CA VAL A 84 12.54 -8.33 -8.60
C VAL A 84 12.01 -7.47 -9.76
N ASN A 85 11.57 -6.24 -9.49
CA ASN A 85 11.10 -5.34 -10.55
C ASN A 85 12.20 -5.02 -11.56
N ARG A 86 13.45 -4.87 -11.09
CA ARG A 86 14.59 -4.61 -11.97
C ARG A 86 14.88 -5.79 -12.90
N ILE A 87 14.81 -7.03 -12.39
CA ILE A 87 14.89 -8.25 -13.21
C ILE A 87 13.77 -8.25 -14.26
N GLY A 88 12.54 -7.97 -13.84
CA GLY A 88 11.38 -7.91 -14.74
C GLY A 88 11.58 -6.91 -15.90
N ASN A 89 12.16 -5.75 -15.63
CA ASN A 89 12.44 -4.73 -16.65
C ASN A 89 13.46 -5.21 -17.69
N TYR A 90 14.55 -5.86 -17.27
CA TYR A 90 15.54 -6.40 -18.21
C TYR A 90 14.97 -7.52 -19.08
N VAL A 91 14.15 -8.40 -18.49
CA VAL A 91 13.45 -9.45 -19.24
C VAL A 91 12.47 -8.85 -20.26
N ALA A 92 11.74 -7.80 -19.89
CA ALA A 92 10.84 -7.09 -20.81
C ALA A 92 11.61 -6.44 -21.97
N GLU A 93 12.77 -5.83 -21.71
CA GLU A 93 13.63 -5.24 -22.73
C GLU A 93 14.11 -6.30 -23.75
N ILE A 94 14.56 -7.45 -23.27
CA ILE A 94 14.94 -8.59 -24.14
C ILE A 94 13.74 -9.04 -24.98
N ALA A 95 12.56 -9.20 -24.36
CA ALA A 95 11.36 -9.66 -25.04
C ALA A 95 10.92 -8.70 -26.17
N VAL A 96 11.03 -7.38 -25.96
CA VAL A 96 10.75 -6.37 -27.00
C VAL A 96 11.68 -6.54 -28.18
N ARG A 97 13.00 -6.64 -27.95
CA ARG A 97 13.99 -6.78 -29.03
C ARG A 97 13.78 -8.05 -29.86
N LEU A 98 13.48 -9.17 -29.18
CA LEU A 98 13.17 -10.44 -29.86
C LEU A 98 11.88 -10.37 -30.67
N ASN A 99 10.84 -9.71 -30.15
CA ASN A 99 9.58 -9.51 -30.88
C ASN A 99 9.74 -8.60 -32.10
N ASP A 100 10.68 -7.65 -32.07
CA ASP A 100 11.04 -6.79 -33.21
C ASP A 100 11.85 -7.53 -34.29
N GLY A 101 12.05 -8.85 -34.16
CA GLY A 101 12.73 -9.70 -35.14
C GLY A 101 14.26 -9.63 -35.06
N HIS A 102 14.83 -9.01 -34.02
CA HIS A 102 16.26 -9.05 -33.78
C HIS A 102 16.65 -10.46 -33.33
N GLN A 103 17.69 -11.01 -33.94
CA GLN A 103 18.27 -12.26 -33.44
C GLN A 103 19.00 -12.00 -32.12
N PRO A 104 19.05 -12.98 -31.22
CA PRO A 104 19.87 -12.89 -30.01
C PRO A 104 21.32 -12.56 -30.41
N ASP A 105 21.78 -11.39 -30.02
CA ASP A 105 23.12 -10.89 -30.30
C ASP A 105 23.93 -10.73 -29.00
N GLU A 106 25.15 -10.21 -29.13
CA GLU A 106 26.07 -10.04 -28.00
C GLU A 106 25.53 -9.04 -26.96
N GLU A 107 24.67 -8.09 -27.36
CA GLU A 107 24.04 -7.13 -26.46
C GLU A 107 22.93 -7.80 -25.64
N ILE A 108 22.07 -8.61 -26.27
CA ILE A 108 21.06 -9.41 -25.56
C ILE A 108 21.72 -10.42 -24.62
N LEU A 109 22.85 -11.02 -25.03
CA LEU A 109 23.64 -11.90 -24.18
C LEU A 109 24.18 -11.16 -22.94
N LEU A 110 24.67 -9.93 -23.12
CA LEU A 110 25.16 -9.11 -22.01
C LEU A 110 24.04 -8.80 -21.00
N VAL A 111 22.85 -8.41 -21.46
CA VAL A 111 21.69 -8.13 -20.59
C VAL A 111 21.24 -9.41 -19.84
N LEU A 112 21.27 -10.57 -20.50
CA LEU A 112 20.96 -11.85 -19.86
C LEU A 112 21.97 -12.21 -18.78
N MET A 113 23.27 -12.02 -19.04
CA MET A 113 24.33 -12.28 -18.06
C MET A 113 24.19 -11.38 -16.83
N GLN A 114 23.93 -10.08 -17.03
CA GLN A 114 23.66 -9.15 -15.92
C GLN A 114 22.43 -9.56 -15.11
N THR A 115 21.37 -10.00 -15.80
CA THR A 115 20.14 -10.47 -15.14
C THR A 115 20.41 -11.73 -14.30
N GLN A 116 21.21 -12.67 -14.82
CA GLN A 116 21.60 -13.88 -14.09
C GLN A 116 22.48 -13.56 -12.88
N GLU A 117 23.44 -12.66 -13.02
CA GLU A 117 24.32 -12.24 -11.93
C GLU A 117 23.52 -11.62 -10.78
N TYR A 118 22.62 -10.68 -11.07
CA TYR A 118 21.74 -10.08 -10.06
C TYR A 118 20.84 -11.12 -9.40
N ALA A 119 20.25 -12.03 -10.17
CA ALA A 119 19.41 -13.10 -9.63
C ALA A 119 20.20 -14.04 -8.69
N GLU A 120 21.45 -14.35 -9.03
CA GLU A 120 22.34 -15.15 -8.18
C GLU A 120 22.76 -14.42 -6.89
N GLU A 121 23.07 -13.13 -6.96
CA GLU A 121 23.41 -12.32 -5.79
C GLU A 121 22.24 -12.27 -4.80
N ILE A 122 21.04 -12.01 -5.32
CA ILE A 122 19.78 -12.04 -4.56
C ILE A 122 19.59 -13.41 -3.91
N TRP A 123 19.72 -14.49 -4.68
CA TRP A 123 19.56 -15.85 -4.17
C TRP A 123 20.59 -16.20 -3.09
N LYS A 124 21.86 -15.80 -3.26
CA LYS A 124 22.93 -16.00 -2.27
C LYS A 124 22.63 -15.23 -0.97
N ALA A 125 22.17 -13.98 -1.07
CA ALA A 125 21.80 -13.17 0.09
C ALA A 125 20.63 -13.78 0.88
N VAL A 126 19.57 -14.23 0.19
CA VAL A 126 18.44 -14.96 0.81
C VAL A 126 18.91 -16.24 1.49
N ARG A 127 19.70 -17.07 0.78
CA ARG A 127 20.15 -18.38 1.27
C ARG A 127 21.04 -18.27 2.51
N GLN A 128 21.82 -17.19 2.62
CA GLN A 128 22.75 -16.99 3.73
C GLN A 128 22.11 -16.32 4.95
N GLY A 129 20.81 -16.01 4.93
CA GLY A 129 20.14 -15.29 6.01
C GLY A 129 20.72 -13.89 6.25
N ARG A 130 21.52 -13.39 5.30
CA ARG A 130 21.92 -11.99 5.24
C ARG A 130 20.72 -11.22 4.71
N GLY A 131 19.75 -10.98 5.59
CA GLY A 131 18.99 -9.73 5.50
C GLY A 131 20.00 -8.60 5.33
N THR A 132 19.65 -7.60 4.54
CA THR A 132 20.51 -6.45 4.24
C THR A 132 20.68 -5.59 5.50
N GLY A 133 21.33 -6.16 6.50
CA GLY A 133 21.70 -5.54 7.75
C GLY A 133 22.93 -4.69 7.51
N GLU A 134 22.71 -3.41 7.24
CA GLU A 134 23.59 -2.38 7.76
C GLU A 134 22.98 -1.83 9.06
N ALA A 135 23.72 -2.09 10.14
CA ALA A 135 23.73 -1.51 11.50
C ALA A 135 22.54 -0.67 11.98
#